data_AF-A0A2S7UXZ3-F1
#
_entry.id   AF-A0A2S7UXZ3-F1
#
_cell.length_a   1.000
_cell.length_b   1.000
_cell.length_c   1.000
_cell.angle_alpha   90.00
_cell.angle_beta   90.00
_cell.angle_gamma   90.00
#
_symmetry.space_group_name_H-M   'P 1'
#
loop_
_entity.id
_entity.type
_entity.pdbx_description
1 polymer ?
#
loop_
_entity_poly.entity_id
_entity_poly.type
_entity_poly.pdbx_seq_one_letter_code
_entity_poly.pdbx_strand_id
1 'polypeptide(L)'
;MAINGFKNNINIAFSLFVSICLGVVLFKTWTAQDSVIQGIVKNISCTEHYKKQDRFNYAIEIEDKGTFSNSSNLKCERFLNIQIGDEVTINRDGHKFTQITHDNINHFNENAIERSINGAKFIFILLFILATCDAGYRIFLRSKSRR
;
A
#
# COMPACT_ATOMS: atom_id res chain seq x y z
N MET A 1 12.84 -21.30 38.99
CA MET A 1 12.79 -21.61 37.54
C MET A 1 11.47 -21.26 36.83
N ALA A 2 10.41 -20.78 37.51
CA ALA A 2 9.09 -20.53 36.87
C ALA A 2 9.01 -19.23 36.03
N ILE A 3 9.81 -18.22 36.33
CA ILE A 3 9.75 -16.88 35.69
C ILE A 3 10.16 -16.93 34.21
N ASN A 4 11.06 -17.85 33.82
CA ASN A 4 11.51 -17.99 32.42
C ASN A 4 10.45 -18.66 31.53
N GLY A 5 9.62 -19.54 32.08
CA GLY A 5 8.56 -20.20 31.33
C GLY A 5 7.40 -19.27 30.98
N PHE A 6 6.99 -18.40 31.93
CA PHE A 6 5.93 -17.43 31.71
C PHE A 6 6.32 -16.36 30.67
N LYS A 7 7.52 -15.79 30.80
CA LYS A 7 8.07 -14.84 29.81
C LYS A 7 8.18 -15.46 28.42
N ASN A 8 8.65 -16.70 28.31
CA ASN A 8 8.74 -17.40 27.02
C ASN A 8 7.36 -17.64 26.38
N ASN A 9 6.32 -17.93 27.18
CA ASN A 9 4.96 -18.11 26.65
C ASN A 9 4.37 -16.81 26.10
N ILE A 10 4.54 -15.69 26.81
CA ILE A 10 4.13 -14.36 26.33
C ILE A 10 4.85 -14.02 25.02
N ASN A 11 6.16 -14.28 25.00
CA ASN A 11 7.01 -14.06 23.84
C ASN A 11 6.61 -14.88 22.62
N ILE A 12 6.20 -16.14 22.80
CA ILE A 12 5.66 -16.98 21.72
C ILE A 12 4.31 -16.44 21.24
N ALA A 13 3.40 -16.10 22.18
CA ALA A 13 2.08 -15.56 21.84
C ALA A 13 2.19 -14.24 21.06
N PHE A 14 3.10 -13.36 21.46
CA PHE A 14 3.39 -12.12 20.76
C PHE A 14 3.93 -12.36 19.34
N SER A 15 4.94 -13.23 19.17
CA SER A 15 5.50 -13.52 17.85
C SER A 15 4.46 -14.18 16.92
N LEU A 16 3.59 -15.05 17.44
CA LEU A 16 2.47 -15.63 16.70
C LEU A 16 1.44 -14.58 16.30
N PHE A 17 1.07 -13.68 17.23
CA PHE A 17 0.17 -12.58 16.93
C PHE A 17 0.72 -11.67 15.82
N VAL A 18 2.00 -11.30 15.90
CA VAL A 18 2.67 -10.51 14.85
C VAL A 18 2.66 -11.24 13.51
N SER A 19 2.97 -12.54 13.49
CA SER A 19 2.92 -13.36 12.27
C SER A 19 1.51 -13.39 11.67
N ILE A 20 0.46 -13.59 12.48
CA ILE A 20 -0.93 -13.58 12.01
C ILE A 20 -1.30 -12.21 11.43
N CYS A 21 -0.99 -11.11 12.12
CA CYS A 21 -1.26 -9.77 11.62
C CYS A 21 -0.55 -9.49 10.29
N LEU A 22 0.72 -9.87 10.17
CA LEU A 22 1.49 -9.74 8.92
C LEU A 22 0.90 -10.61 7.80
N GLY A 23 0.45 -11.83 8.12
CA GLY A 23 -0.24 -12.72 7.18
C GLY A 23 -1.54 -12.11 6.65
N VAL A 24 -2.34 -11.48 7.51
CA VAL A 24 -3.56 -10.75 7.11
C VAL A 24 -3.23 -9.58 6.18
N VAL A 25 -2.17 -8.81 6.49
CA VAL A 25 -1.72 -7.72 5.63
C VAL A 25 -1.34 -8.27 4.25
N LEU A 26 -0.48 -9.28 4.19
CA LEU A 26 -0.04 -9.91 2.93
C LEU A 26 -1.21 -10.47 2.11
N PHE A 27 -2.16 -11.13 2.77
CA PHE A 27 -3.35 -11.65 2.11
C PHE A 27 -4.17 -10.52 1.48
N LYS A 28 -4.38 -9.41 2.19
CA LYS A 28 -5.05 -8.23 1.64
C LYS A 28 -4.28 -7.60 0.47
N THR A 29 -2.95 -7.54 0.53
CA THR A 29 -2.16 -6.98 -0.57
C THR A 29 -2.13 -7.87 -1.81
N TRP A 30 -2.29 -9.19 -1.67
CA TRP A 30 -2.40 -10.12 -2.80
C TRP A 30 -3.81 -10.23 -3.38
N THR A 31 -4.83 -10.00 -2.57
CA THR A 31 -6.23 -9.99 -3.01
C THR A 31 -6.72 -8.61 -3.44
N ALA A 32 -5.91 -7.56 -3.26
CA ALA A 32 -6.15 -6.26 -3.84
C ALA A 32 -6.19 -6.39 -5.37
N GLN A 33 -7.39 -6.30 -5.94
CA GLN A 33 -7.56 -6.27 -7.37
C GLN A 33 -7.32 -4.83 -7.85
N ASP A 34 -6.47 -4.70 -8.86
CA ASP A 34 -6.43 -3.50 -9.68
C ASP A 34 -7.83 -3.30 -10.25
N SER A 35 -8.41 -2.15 -9.98
CA SER A 35 -9.73 -1.82 -10.50
C SER A 35 -9.64 -0.60 -11.37
N VAL A 36 -10.28 -0.70 -12.52
CA VAL A 36 -10.39 0.36 -13.51
C VAL A 36 -11.69 1.08 -13.27
N ILE A 37 -11.63 2.40 -13.11
CA ILE A 37 -12.79 3.27 -12.96
C ILE A 37 -12.80 4.23 -14.13
N GLN A 38 -13.91 4.26 -14.86
CA GLN A 38 -14.16 5.24 -15.91
C GLN A 38 -15.27 6.18 -15.46
N GLY A 39 -15.12 7.47 -15.76
CA GLY A 39 -16.15 8.46 -15.45
C GLY A 39 -15.74 9.88 -15.78
N ILE A 40 -16.66 10.80 -15.51
CA ILE A 40 -16.52 12.22 -15.82
C ILE A 40 -15.86 12.96 -14.65
N VAL A 41 -14.90 13.83 -14.98
CA VAL A 41 -14.20 14.65 -13.99
C VAL A 41 -15.12 15.75 -13.46
N LYS A 42 -15.40 15.70 -12.16
CA LYS A 42 -16.17 16.73 -11.45
C LYS A 42 -15.26 17.80 -10.85
N ASN A 43 -14.09 17.42 -10.37
CA ASN A 43 -13.11 18.33 -9.78
C ASN A 43 -11.69 17.78 -9.95
N ILE A 44 -10.71 18.68 -10.08
CA ILE A 44 -9.30 18.33 -10.21
C ILE A 44 -8.45 19.34 -9.45
N SER A 45 -7.46 18.84 -8.72
CA SER A 45 -6.55 19.67 -7.93
C SER A 45 -5.13 19.12 -7.99
N CYS A 46 -4.18 20.03 -8.07
CA CYS A 46 -2.75 19.76 -7.93
C CYS A 46 -2.13 20.80 -7.00
N THR A 47 -1.53 20.36 -5.91
CA THR A 47 -0.91 21.24 -4.90
C THR A 47 0.50 20.77 -4.58
N GLU A 48 1.42 21.70 -4.36
CA GLU A 48 2.77 21.36 -3.91
C GLU A 48 2.73 20.79 -2.48
N HIS A 49 3.52 19.75 -2.23
CA HIS A 49 3.54 19.09 -0.94
C HIS A 49 4.29 19.97 0.08
N TYR A 50 3.58 20.45 1.11
CA TYR A 50 4.06 21.36 2.16
C TYR A 50 5.42 21.05 2.82
N LYS A 51 5.92 19.81 2.72
CA LYS A 51 7.16 19.34 3.37
C LYS A 51 8.25 18.88 2.39
N LYS A 52 7.93 18.71 1.11
CA LYS A 52 8.82 18.12 0.11
C LYS A 52 8.64 18.90 -1.19
N GLN A 53 9.56 19.83 -1.44
CA GLN A 53 9.51 20.75 -2.61
C GLN A 53 9.46 20.01 -3.95
N ASP A 54 9.92 18.75 -4.01
CA ASP A 54 9.89 17.94 -5.24
C ASP A 54 8.67 17.00 -5.33
N ARG A 55 7.62 17.19 -4.52
CA ARG A 55 6.40 16.37 -4.59
C ARG A 55 5.16 17.23 -4.70
N PHE A 56 4.23 16.74 -5.49
CA PHE A 56 2.92 17.33 -5.71
C PHE A 56 1.84 16.33 -5.31
N ASN A 57 0.78 16.83 -4.67
CA ASN A 57 -0.41 16.11 -4.31
C ASN A 57 -1.46 16.35 -5.40
N TYR A 58 -2.01 15.26 -5.90
CA TYR A 58 -3.00 15.23 -6.95
C TYR A 58 -4.30 14.66 -6.39
N ALA A 59 -5.41 15.30 -6.68
CA ALA A 59 -6.73 14.79 -6.36
C ALA A 59 -7.67 15.01 -7.56
N ILE A 60 -8.41 13.96 -7.90
CA ILE A 60 -9.43 13.98 -8.94
C ILE A 60 -10.73 13.42 -8.36
N GLU A 61 -11.82 14.16 -8.52
CA GLU A 61 -13.17 13.75 -8.14
C GLU A 61 -13.91 13.32 -9.40
N ILE A 62 -14.42 12.09 -9.39
CA ILE A 62 -15.21 11.54 -10.48
C ILE A 62 -16.67 11.49 -10.07
N GLU A 63 -17.55 11.92 -10.96
CA GLU A 63 -19.00 11.92 -10.77
C GLU A 63 -19.49 10.53 -10.34
N ASP A 64 -20.28 10.48 -9.25
CA ASP A 64 -20.83 9.26 -8.65
C ASP A 64 -19.83 8.16 -8.24
N LYS A 65 -18.52 8.42 -8.29
CA LYS A 65 -17.46 7.47 -7.89
C LYS A 65 -16.62 7.97 -6.71
N GLY A 66 -16.58 9.29 -6.47
CA GLY A 66 -15.87 9.91 -5.36
C GLY A 66 -14.49 10.43 -5.72
N THR A 67 -13.67 10.69 -4.70
CA THR A 67 -12.36 11.35 -4.85
C THR A 67 -11.21 10.35 -4.77
N PHE A 68 -10.29 10.45 -5.73
CA PHE A 68 -9.06 9.67 -5.79
C PHE A 68 -7.86 10.60 -5.65
N SER A 69 -6.87 10.20 -4.86
CA SER A 69 -5.68 11.02 -4.62
C SER A 69 -4.39 10.23 -4.71
N ASN A 70 -3.32 10.92 -5.10
CA ASN A 70 -1.95 10.39 -5.10
C ASN A 70 -0.92 11.51 -4.97
N SER A 71 0.31 11.17 -4.61
CA SER A 71 1.42 12.13 -4.49
C SER A 71 2.60 11.67 -5.33
N SER A 72 2.98 12.46 -6.33
CA SER A 72 4.07 12.15 -7.27
C SER A 72 5.04 13.33 -7.40
N ASN A 73 6.22 13.08 -7.97
CA ASN A 73 7.22 14.09 -8.30
C ASN A 73 7.04 14.69 -9.71
N LEU A 74 5.94 14.35 -10.38
CA LEU A 74 5.55 14.99 -11.63
C LEU A 74 5.15 16.44 -11.35
N LYS A 75 5.35 17.34 -12.32
CA LYS A 75 4.87 18.71 -12.21
C LYS A 75 3.35 18.78 -12.48
N CYS A 76 2.67 19.76 -11.91
CA CYS A 76 1.23 19.97 -12.13
C CYS A 76 0.85 20.24 -13.59
N GLU A 77 1.78 20.74 -14.42
CA GLU A 77 1.52 21.12 -15.82
C GLU A 77 0.94 19.97 -16.67
N ARG A 78 1.35 18.72 -16.43
CA ARG A 78 0.78 17.56 -17.16
C ARG A 78 -0.64 17.21 -16.73
N PHE A 79 -1.08 17.71 -15.57
CA PHE A 79 -2.40 17.51 -15.00
C PHE A 79 -3.40 18.57 -15.44
N LEU A 80 -2.91 19.74 -15.86
CA LEU A 80 -3.73 20.87 -16.31
C LEU A 80 -4.45 20.61 -17.64
N ASN A 81 -4.04 19.59 -18.40
CA ASN A 81 -4.70 19.23 -19.66
C ASN A 81 -6.07 18.55 -19.43
N ILE A 82 -6.31 18.02 -18.22
CA ILE A 82 -7.58 17.40 -17.86
C ILE A 82 -8.47 18.49 -17.26
N GLN A 83 -9.61 18.74 -17.87
CA GLN A 83 -10.60 19.72 -17.44
C GLN A 83 -11.80 19.05 -16.75
N ILE A 84 -12.59 19.87 -16.06
CA ILE A 84 -13.87 19.44 -15.51
C ILE A 84 -14.82 19.17 -16.68
N GLY A 85 -15.47 18.01 -16.66
CA GLY A 85 -16.33 17.52 -17.75
C GLY A 85 -15.66 16.50 -18.67
N ASP A 86 -14.35 16.32 -18.58
CA ASP A 86 -13.63 15.35 -19.39
C ASP A 86 -13.89 13.91 -18.92
N GLU A 87 -13.88 12.96 -19.86
CA GLU A 87 -13.97 11.54 -19.57
C GLU A 87 -12.56 10.96 -19.33
N VAL A 88 -12.34 10.34 -18.18
CA VAL A 88 -11.05 9.76 -17.82
C VAL A 88 -11.19 8.32 -17.37
N THR A 89 -10.14 7.54 -17.65
CA THR A 89 -9.98 6.18 -17.11
C THR A 89 -8.90 6.19 -16.03
N ILE A 90 -9.25 5.74 -14.84
CA ILE A 90 -8.39 5.69 -13.67
C ILE A 90 -8.11 4.22 -13.32
N ASN A 91 -6.83 3.82 -13.40
CA ASN A 91 -6.39 2.59 -12.76
C ASN A 91 -6.08 2.90 -11.30
N ARG A 92 -6.53 2.05 -10.37
CA ARG A 92 -6.27 2.21 -8.94
C ARG A 92 -5.84 0.90 -8.27
N ASP A 93 -4.98 1.06 -7.28
CA ASP A 93 -4.66 0.05 -6.26
C ASP A 93 -5.21 0.56 -4.91
N GLY A 94 -6.34 -0.01 -4.50
CA GLY A 94 -7.07 0.39 -3.29
C GLY A 94 -7.65 1.81 -3.36
N HIS A 95 -7.10 2.73 -2.55
CA HIS A 95 -7.55 4.13 -2.47
C HIS A 95 -6.68 5.11 -3.26
N LYS A 96 -5.57 4.63 -3.84
CA LYS A 96 -4.65 5.44 -4.62
C LYS A 96 -4.83 5.11 -6.09
N PHE A 97 -4.94 6.13 -6.93
CA PHE A 97 -4.85 5.89 -8.37
C PHE A 97 -3.39 5.64 -8.77
N THR A 98 -3.17 4.67 -9.64
CA THR A 98 -1.86 4.31 -10.20
C THR A 98 -1.65 4.97 -11.57
N GLN A 99 -2.72 5.12 -12.35
CA GLN A 99 -2.69 5.75 -13.67
C GLN A 99 -3.97 6.51 -13.95
N ILE A 100 -3.85 7.60 -14.71
CA ILE A 100 -4.97 8.32 -15.32
C ILE A 100 -4.70 8.41 -16.82
N THR A 101 -5.67 7.97 -17.60
CA THR A 101 -5.67 8.02 -19.05
C THR A 101 -6.77 8.97 -19.52
N HIS A 102 -6.37 9.95 -20.34
CA HIS A 102 -7.23 10.95 -20.97
C HIS A 102 -6.79 11.08 -22.43
N ASP A 103 -7.71 11.05 -23.39
CA ASP A 103 -7.41 11.11 -24.84
C ASP A 103 -6.34 10.10 -25.32
N ASN A 104 -6.33 8.88 -24.77
CA ASN A 104 -5.30 7.84 -24.99
C ASN A 104 -3.86 8.23 -24.55
N ILE A 105 -3.71 9.29 -23.76
CA ILE A 105 -2.44 9.70 -23.16
C ILE A 105 -2.42 9.29 -21.69
N ASN A 106 -1.35 8.60 -21.27
CA ASN A 106 -1.15 8.23 -19.87
C ASN A 106 -0.42 9.36 -19.14
N HIS A 107 -1.09 9.96 -18.15
CA HIS A 107 -0.57 11.12 -17.43
C HIS A 107 0.40 10.75 -16.29
N PHE A 108 0.37 9.49 -15.84
CA PHE A 108 1.26 8.97 -14.80
C PHE A 108 2.08 7.79 -15.30
N ASN A 109 3.30 7.68 -14.79
CA ASN A 109 4.15 6.52 -15.01
C ASN A 109 3.79 5.42 -13.98
N GLU A 110 2.96 4.47 -14.40
CA GLU A 110 2.51 3.30 -13.64
C GLU A 110 3.69 2.59 -12.93
N ASN A 111 4.84 2.50 -13.62
CA ASN A 111 6.04 1.81 -13.14
C ASN A 111 6.66 2.40 -11.86
N ALA A 112 6.53 3.71 -11.64
CA ALA A 112 7.12 4.37 -10.46
C ALA A 112 6.31 4.07 -9.19
N ILE A 113 4.99 4.00 -9.33
CA ILE A 113 4.06 3.71 -8.24
C ILE A 113 4.09 2.22 -7.92
N GLU A 114 4.15 1.37 -8.96
CA GLU A 114 4.29 -0.08 -8.81
C GLU A 114 5.58 -0.48 -8.06
N ARG A 115 6.72 0.18 -8.35
CA ARG A 115 7.99 -0.05 -7.62
C ARG A 115 7.88 0.27 -6.13
N SER A 116 7.19 1.35 -5.76
CA SER A 116 6.96 1.72 -4.36
C SER A 116 6.13 0.66 -3.63
N ILE A 117 5.11 0.13 -4.29
CA ILE A 117 4.21 -0.87 -3.71
C ILE A 117 4.91 -2.22 -3.59
N ASN A 118 5.67 -2.62 -4.62
CA ASN A 118 6.46 -3.85 -4.62
C ASN A 118 7.57 -3.83 -3.56
N GLY A 119 8.23 -2.67 -3.36
CA GLY A 119 9.21 -2.50 -2.28
C GLY A 119 8.61 -2.70 -0.89
N ALA A 120 7.41 -2.14 -0.64
CA ALA A 120 6.70 -2.36 0.62
C ALA A 120 6.28 -3.82 0.80
N LYS A 121 5.73 -4.46 -0.25
CA LYS A 121 5.35 -5.89 -0.24
C LYS A 121 6.55 -6.77 0.14
N PHE A 122 7.73 -6.52 -0.43
CA PHE A 122 8.95 -7.25 -0.11
C PHE A 122 9.33 -7.15 1.37
N ILE A 123 9.27 -5.95 1.96
CA ILE A 123 9.57 -5.74 3.38
C ILE A 123 8.59 -6.52 4.27
N PHE A 124 7.29 -6.48 3.97
CA PHE A 124 6.29 -7.22 4.73
C PHE A 124 6.48 -8.74 4.64
N ILE A 125 6.87 -9.27 3.47
CA ILE A 125 7.21 -10.70 3.30
C ILE A 125 8.40 -11.07 4.19
N LEU A 126 9.46 -10.26 4.17
CA LEU A 126 10.67 -10.51 4.96
C LEU A 126 10.36 -10.50 6.47
N LEU A 127 9.57 -9.53 6.94
CA LEU A 127 9.11 -9.47 8.33
C LEU A 127 8.26 -10.68 8.71
N PHE A 128 7.39 -11.14 7.81
CA PHE A 128 6.55 -12.32 8.05
C PHE A 128 7.39 -13.59 8.23
N ILE A 129 8.40 -13.80 7.37
CA ILE A 129 9.34 -14.92 7.48
C ILE A 129 10.08 -14.84 8.82
N LEU A 130 10.65 -13.68 9.18
CA LEU A 130 11.38 -13.51 10.43
C LEU A 130 10.49 -13.76 11.67
N ALA A 131 9.26 -13.24 11.68
CA ALA A 131 8.33 -13.45 12.79
C ALA A 131 7.94 -14.92 12.95
N THR A 132 7.73 -15.62 11.83
CA THR A 132 7.36 -17.05 11.82
C THR A 132 8.54 -17.92 12.26
N CYS A 133 9.76 -17.60 11.80
CA CYS A 133 10.99 -18.26 12.25
C CYS A 133 11.27 -18.05 13.74
N ASP A 134 11.11 -16.82 14.27
CA ASP A 134 11.28 -16.52 15.70
C ASP A 134 10.25 -17.29 16.55
N ALA A 135 8.98 -17.32 16.14
CA ALA A 135 7.96 -18.10 16.81
C ALA A 135 8.30 -19.60 16.81
N GLY A 136 8.70 -20.15 15.66
CA GLY A 136 9.12 -21.55 15.51
C GLY A 136 10.32 -21.89 16.38
N TYR A 137 11.35 -21.03 16.41
CA TYR A 137 12.55 -21.22 17.22
C TYR A 137 12.23 -21.24 18.72
N ARG A 138 11.37 -20.33 19.20
CA ARG A 138 10.96 -20.29 20.62
C ARG A 138 10.11 -21.50 21.02
N ILE A 139 9.26 -22.00 20.11
CA ILE A 139 8.51 -23.25 20.30
C ILE A 139 9.47 -24.43 20.39
N PHE A 140 10.46 -24.52 19.51
CA PHE A 140 11.48 -25.58 19.50
C PHE A 140 12.32 -25.61 20.79
N LEU A 141 12.80 -24.44 21.25
CA LEU A 141 13.53 -24.33 22.52
C LEU A 141 12.67 -24.81 23.70
N ARG A 142 11.39 -24.45 23.71
CA ARG A 142 10.44 -24.90 24.73
C ARG A 142 10.22 -26.41 24.69
N SER A 143 10.11 -27.02 23.51
CA SER A 143 9.96 -28.47 23.38
C SER A 143 11.22 -29.22 23.80
N LYS A 144 12.40 -28.69 23.47
CA LYS A 144 13.70 -29.26 23.87
C LYS A 144 13.92 -29.17 25.38
N SER A 145 13.53 -28.06 26.02
CA SER A 145 13.64 -27.89 27.47
C SER A 145 12.64 -28.72 28.28
N ARG A 146 11.65 -29.34 27.64
CA ARG A 146 10.64 -30.21 28.28
C ARG A 146 10.96 -31.70 28.14
N ARG A 147 11.92 -32.07 27.28
CA ARG A 147 12.53 -33.41 27.22
C ARG A 147 13.73 -33.44 28.15
#